data_AF-B6UUR3-F1
#
_entry.id   AF-B6UUR3-F1
#
_cell.length_a   1.000
_cell.length_b   1.000
_cell.length_c   1.000
_cell.angle_alpha   90.00
_cell.angle_beta   90.00
_cell.angle_gamma   90.00
#
_symmetry.space_group_name_H-M   'P 1'
#
loop_
_entity.id
_entity.type
_entity.pdbx_description
1 polymer ?
#
loop_
_entity_poly.entity_id
_entity_poly.type
_entity_poly.pdbx_seq_one_letter_code
_entity_poly.pdbx_strand_id
1 'polypeptide(L)'
;GLGPLHTAFDGRGNAFTTLFLDSQIVKWNVDAAIKFHKGDKNSKYVVDRLDVQYQPGHLNASHSETKAADGKYLAVGCKFSKDRFLPVGPLHPENEQFIDISGEKMVLLADHPVRGEPHDFIIFKRELLKPKQVYALDDSPIAIKDPKESGVFREGKKVTVKLTSQAPAFSLREFKLKKGDEVTLILTNLDKVEDLTHGIAIPKYNIQFIVNPLETKSVTFTADLPGVFWMYCTNFCHALHLEM
;
A
#
# COMPACT_ATOMS: atom_id res chain seq x y z
N GLY A 1 14.00 -5.35 29.80
CA GLY A 1 14.20 -6.77 29.48
C GLY A 1 15.26 -6.85 28.41
N LEU A 2 15.30 -7.94 27.66
CA LEU A 2 16.32 -8.21 26.66
C LEU A 2 15.89 -7.75 25.26
N GLY A 3 16.80 -7.08 24.57
CA GLY A 3 16.60 -6.58 23.21
C GLY A 3 15.58 -5.44 23.06
N PRO A 4 15.67 -4.33 23.82
CA PRO A 4 14.84 -3.16 23.57
C PRO A 4 15.15 -2.56 22.19
N LEU A 5 14.17 -2.46 21.29
CA LEU A 5 14.38 -1.92 19.94
C LEU A 5 13.67 -0.60 19.67
N HIS A 6 12.35 -0.53 19.92
CA HIS A 6 11.53 0.62 19.54
C HIS A 6 10.64 1.07 20.68
N THR A 7 10.24 2.35 20.71
CA THR A 7 9.35 2.91 21.73
C THR A 7 8.31 3.86 21.14
N ALA A 8 7.04 3.69 21.53
CA ALA A 8 5.93 4.61 21.24
C ALA A 8 5.26 5.11 22.53
N PHE A 9 4.34 6.06 22.42
CA PHE A 9 3.76 6.81 23.54
C PHE A 9 2.24 6.96 23.42
N ASP A 10 1.53 6.97 24.55
CA ASP A 10 0.07 7.07 24.59
C ASP A 10 -0.48 8.49 24.82
N GLY A 11 0.38 9.50 24.95
CA GLY A 11 -0.06 10.86 25.32
C GLY A 11 -0.48 11.02 26.79
N ARG A 12 -0.33 9.99 27.63
CA ARG A 12 -0.67 9.99 29.07
C ARG A 12 0.57 9.80 29.96
N GLY A 13 1.76 10.00 29.39
CA GLY A 13 3.04 9.83 30.09
C GLY A 13 3.55 8.39 30.14
N ASN A 14 2.89 7.44 29.46
CA ASN A 14 3.41 6.08 29.32
C ASN A 14 4.10 5.88 27.98
N ALA A 15 5.09 5.00 28.00
CA ALA A 15 5.86 4.52 26.88
C ALA A 15 5.69 3.00 26.74
N PHE A 16 5.76 2.51 25.51
CA PHE A 16 5.62 1.10 25.15
C PHE A 16 6.87 0.69 24.40
N THR A 17 7.65 -0.23 24.95
CA THR A 17 8.94 -0.63 24.35
C THR A 17 8.89 -2.09 23.93
N THR A 18 9.26 -2.38 22.68
CA THR A 18 9.45 -3.76 22.20
C THR A 18 10.68 -4.37 22.85
N LEU A 19 10.57 -5.63 23.26
CA LEU A 19 11.68 -6.47 23.71
C LEU A 19 11.79 -7.66 22.77
N PHE A 20 12.72 -7.59 21.82
CA PHE A 20 12.87 -8.57 20.74
C PHE A 20 13.16 -9.98 21.26
N LEU A 21 14.11 -10.08 22.18
CA LEU A 21 14.57 -11.37 22.71
C LEU A 21 13.57 -11.95 23.72
N ASP A 22 12.99 -11.10 24.58
CA ASP A 22 11.95 -11.55 25.50
C ASP A 22 10.60 -11.81 24.80
N SER A 23 10.45 -11.37 23.54
CA SER A 23 9.20 -11.43 22.77
C SER A 23 8.04 -10.74 23.47
N GLN A 24 8.28 -9.54 23.99
CA GLN A 24 7.33 -8.78 24.80
C GLN A 24 7.20 -7.33 24.37
N ILE A 25 6.09 -6.71 24.75
CA ILE A 25 5.99 -5.25 24.91
C ILE A 25 5.99 -4.95 26.40
N VAL A 26 6.73 -3.93 26.80
CA VAL A 26 6.69 -3.37 28.16
C VAL A 26 6.05 -2.00 28.13
N LYS A 27 4.96 -1.83 28.87
CA LYS A 27 4.38 -0.52 29.18
C LYS A 27 5.06 0.03 30.44
N TRP A 28 5.58 1.24 30.37
CA TRP A 28 6.24 1.90 31.50
C TRP A 28 5.94 3.40 31.55
N ASN A 29 5.98 3.99 32.73
CA ASN A 29 5.71 5.41 32.94
C ASN A 29 7.01 6.22 33.00
N VAL A 30 7.08 7.29 32.21
CA VAL A 30 8.30 8.09 32.03
C VAL A 30 8.68 8.84 33.31
N ASP A 31 7.71 9.51 33.94
CA ASP A 31 7.96 10.28 35.18
C ASP A 31 8.38 9.39 36.34
N ALA A 32 7.75 8.21 36.47
CA ALA A 32 8.16 7.21 37.46
C ALA A 32 9.60 6.71 37.19
N ALA A 33 9.96 6.49 35.92
CA ALA A 33 11.32 6.06 35.56
C ALA A 33 12.36 7.15 35.90
N ILE A 34 12.02 8.43 35.70
CA ILE A 34 12.86 9.58 36.09
C ILE A 34 13.01 9.64 37.62
N LYS A 35 11.92 9.50 38.39
CA LYS A 35 11.96 9.47 39.87
C LYS A 35 12.86 8.34 40.38
N PHE A 36 12.72 7.15 39.80
CA PHE A 36 13.56 5.99 40.13
C PHE A 36 15.05 6.25 39.89
N HIS A 37 15.39 6.89 38.77
CA HIS A 37 16.77 7.26 38.45
C HIS A 37 17.31 8.38 39.35
N LYS A 38 16.46 9.30 39.81
CA LYS A 38 16.84 10.37 40.77
C LYS A 38 17.01 9.88 42.22
N GLY A 39 16.78 8.59 42.49
CA GLY A 39 17.07 7.97 43.79
C GLY A 39 15.86 7.40 44.51
N ASP A 40 14.64 7.65 44.05
CA ASP A 40 13.44 7.03 44.64
C ASP A 40 13.30 5.58 44.18
N LYS A 41 14.00 4.67 44.86
CA LYS A 41 14.00 3.24 44.53
C LYS A 41 12.65 2.55 44.74
N ASN A 42 11.67 3.23 45.34
CA ASN A 42 10.30 2.72 45.48
C ASN A 42 9.41 3.09 44.27
N SER A 43 9.86 3.97 43.38
CA SER A 43 9.10 4.36 42.21
C SER A 43 9.01 3.20 41.19
N LYS A 44 7.84 2.56 41.10
CA LYS A 44 7.57 1.48 40.15
C LYS A 44 7.20 2.08 38.79
N TYR A 45 8.10 1.97 37.82
CA TYR A 45 7.90 2.54 36.49
C TYR A 45 7.41 1.52 35.46
N VAL A 46 7.58 0.22 35.67
CA VAL A 46 6.96 -0.80 34.82
C VAL A 46 5.50 -0.96 35.20
N VAL A 47 4.59 -0.71 34.26
CA VAL A 47 3.13 -0.70 34.46
C VAL A 47 2.51 -2.02 34.00
N ASP A 48 2.98 -2.53 32.85
CA ASP A 48 2.44 -3.75 32.28
C ASP A 48 3.45 -4.44 31.35
N ARG A 49 3.20 -5.73 31.09
CA ARG A 49 3.92 -6.53 30.11
C ARG A 49 2.93 -7.38 29.32
N LEU A 50 3.14 -7.46 28.01
CA LEU A 50 2.33 -8.28 27.12
C LEU A 50 3.27 -9.14 26.27
N ASP A 51 3.04 -10.45 26.27
CA ASP A 51 3.73 -11.37 25.35
C ASP A 51 3.17 -11.16 23.94
N VAL A 52 4.08 -11.03 22.97
CA VAL A 52 3.76 -10.82 21.55
C VAL A 52 4.43 -11.91 20.71
N GLN A 53 3.86 -12.20 19.54
CA GLN A 53 4.14 -13.42 18.80
C GLN A 53 4.64 -13.16 17.37
N TYR A 54 5.93 -13.25 17.09
CA TYR A 54 7.06 -13.30 18.00
C TYR A 54 8.17 -12.37 17.54
N GLN A 55 9.10 -12.03 18.44
CA GLN A 55 10.26 -11.18 18.17
C GLN A 55 9.83 -9.81 17.61
N PRO A 56 9.26 -8.94 18.45
CA PRO A 56 8.73 -7.65 18.02
C PRO A 56 9.86 -6.70 17.59
N GLY A 57 9.70 -6.10 16.41
CA GLY A 57 10.57 -5.06 15.87
C GLY A 57 10.11 -3.67 16.31
N HIS A 58 9.46 -2.92 15.41
CA HIS A 58 8.83 -1.65 15.74
C HIS A 58 7.40 -1.86 16.25
N LEU A 59 6.95 -0.88 17.02
CA LEU A 59 5.56 -0.70 17.42
C LEU A 59 5.22 0.79 17.28
N ASN A 60 3.96 1.10 16.97
CA ASN A 60 3.48 2.47 16.95
C ASN A 60 2.04 2.56 17.46
N ALA A 61 1.71 3.66 18.14
CA ALA A 61 0.38 3.91 18.69
C ALA A 61 -0.38 4.94 17.86
N SER A 62 -1.72 4.93 17.95
CA SER A 62 -2.57 5.94 17.32
C SER A 62 -2.14 7.35 17.71
N HIS A 63 -1.70 8.10 16.69
CA HIS A 63 -1.16 9.45 16.79
C HIS A 63 0.13 9.62 17.62
N SER A 64 0.85 8.55 17.96
CA SER A 64 2.00 8.57 18.88
C SER A 64 3.08 9.60 18.53
N GLU A 65 3.33 9.83 17.24
CA GLU A 65 4.36 10.74 16.74
C GLU A 65 3.85 12.18 16.56
N THR A 66 2.70 12.50 17.15
CA THR A 66 2.06 13.80 17.04
C THR A 66 1.61 14.30 18.41
N LYS A 67 1.28 15.59 18.51
CA LYS A 67 0.66 16.16 19.72
C LYS A 67 -0.75 15.61 19.99
N ALA A 68 -1.31 14.83 19.07
CA ALA A 68 -2.65 14.28 19.14
C ALA A 68 -2.69 12.81 19.61
N ALA A 69 -1.58 12.28 20.14
CA ALA A 69 -1.50 10.92 20.70
C ALA A 69 -2.70 10.67 21.63
N ASP A 70 -3.50 9.66 21.31
CA ASP A 70 -4.82 9.46 21.95
C ASP A 70 -4.87 8.24 22.87
N GLY A 71 -3.82 7.42 22.87
CA GLY A 71 -3.67 6.29 23.77
C GLY A 71 -4.73 5.21 23.62
N LYS A 72 -5.29 5.04 22.41
CA LYS A 72 -6.35 4.05 22.16
C LYS A 72 -5.82 2.72 21.64
N TYR A 73 -5.00 2.76 20.59
CA TYR A 73 -4.54 1.57 19.90
C TYR A 73 -3.03 1.57 19.73
N LEU A 74 -2.46 0.37 19.73
CA LEU A 74 -1.06 0.09 19.46
C LEU A 74 -0.98 -1.04 18.44
N ALA A 75 -0.13 -0.91 17.44
CA ALA A 75 0.26 -2.00 16.56
C ALA A 75 1.73 -2.36 16.79
N VAL A 76 2.09 -3.63 16.64
CA VAL A 76 3.46 -4.12 16.72
C VAL A 76 3.76 -5.07 15.55
N GLY A 77 4.89 -4.84 14.88
CA GLY A 77 5.37 -5.72 13.82
C GLY A 77 6.30 -6.80 14.37
N CYS A 78 5.80 -8.03 14.50
CA CYS A 78 6.56 -9.19 14.94
C CYS A 78 7.22 -9.92 13.76
N LYS A 79 8.51 -10.24 13.89
CA LYS A 79 9.37 -10.70 12.79
C LYS A 79 9.28 -12.20 12.51
N PHE A 80 8.69 -12.98 13.41
CA PHE A 80 8.44 -14.40 13.17
C PHE A 80 7.01 -14.76 13.57
N SER A 81 6.19 -15.26 12.64
CA SER A 81 4.83 -15.71 12.95
C SER A 81 4.74 -17.15 13.46
N LYS A 82 5.72 -18.01 13.18
CA LYS A 82 5.78 -19.41 13.64
C LYS A 82 4.43 -20.14 13.49
N ASP A 83 3.78 -20.44 14.61
CA ASP A 83 2.56 -21.24 14.75
C ASP A 83 1.26 -20.42 14.77
N ARG A 84 1.33 -19.10 14.58
CA ARG A 84 0.16 -18.21 14.67
C ARG A 84 -0.85 -18.38 13.53
N PHE A 85 -0.42 -18.93 12.40
CA PHE A 85 -1.23 -19.08 11.19
C PHE A 85 -1.14 -20.49 10.61
N LEU A 86 -2.04 -20.81 9.68
CA LEU A 86 -1.93 -22.04 8.89
C LEU A 86 -0.57 -22.10 8.17
N PRO A 87 0.06 -23.29 8.09
CA PRO A 87 1.37 -23.44 7.46
C PRO A 87 1.29 -23.18 5.95
N VAL A 88 2.22 -22.38 5.43
CA VAL A 88 2.30 -21.98 4.00
C VAL A 88 3.64 -22.33 3.34
N GLY A 89 4.41 -23.23 3.96
CA GLY A 89 5.74 -23.63 3.52
C GLY A 89 6.86 -22.87 4.23
N PRO A 90 8.13 -22.97 3.75
CA PRO A 90 9.30 -22.47 4.47
C PRO A 90 9.32 -20.95 4.70
N LEU A 91 8.67 -20.17 3.81
CA LEU A 91 8.56 -18.73 3.96
C LEU A 91 7.24 -18.39 4.64
N HIS A 92 7.30 -18.17 5.95
CA HIS A 92 6.18 -17.71 6.75
C HIS A 92 5.92 -16.21 6.49
N PRO A 93 4.70 -15.71 6.71
CA PRO A 93 4.46 -14.27 6.83
C PRO A 93 5.03 -13.73 8.15
N GLU A 94 5.17 -12.41 8.26
CA GLU A 94 5.29 -11.72 9.53
C GLU A 94 3.94 -11.70 10.28
N ASN A 95 3.93 -11.24 11.53
CA ASN A 95 2.70 -11.07 12.32
C ASN A 95 2.59 -9.62 12.82
N GLU A 96 1.62 -8.88 12.30
CA GLU A 96 1.25 -7.58 12.85
C GLU A 96 0.13 -7.77 13.88
N GLN A 97 0.41 -7.42 15.12
CA GLN A 97 -0.56 -7.57 16.21
C GLN A 97 -1.14 -6.21 16.59
N PHE A 98 -2.47 -6.18 16.72
CA PHE A 98 -3.23 -5.00 17.13
C PHE A 98 -3.63 -5.11 18.59
N ILE A 99 -3.41 -4.06 19.37
CA ILE A 99 -3.50 -4.07 20.83
C ILE A 99 -4.32 -2.86 21.29
N ASP A 100 -5.30 -3.10 22.15
CA ASP A 100 -6.01 -2.06 22.89
C ASP A 100 -5.13 -1.57 24.04
N ILE A 101 -4.88 -0.26 24.08
CA ILE A 101 -4.14 0.42 25.14
C ILE A 101 -4.98 1.50 25.82
N SER A 102 -6.28 1.57 25.56
CA SER A 102 -7.20 2.56 26.13
C SER A 102 -7.34 2.42 27.64
N GLY A 103 -7.25 1.20 28.17
CA GLY A 103 -7.32 0.90 29.60
C GLY A 103 -5.98 0.91 30.33
N GLU A 104 -5.99 0.40 31.57
CA GLU A 104 -4.79 0.27 32.39
C GLU A 104 -3.84 -0.81 31.85
N LYS A 105 -4.40 -1.92 31.37
CA LYS A 105 -3.69 -3.08 30.81
C LYS A 105 -3.71 -3.08 29.29
N MET A 106 -2.66 -3.61 28.70
CA MET A 106 -2.61 -3.89 27.26
C MET A 106 -3.43 -5.15 26.96
N VAL A 107 -4.28 -5.10 25.95
CA VAL A 107 -5.10 -6.26 25.54
C VAL A 107 -4.86 -6.54 24.06
N LEU A 108 -4.30 -7.71 23.75
CA LEU A 108 -4.16 -8.18 22.37
C LEU A 108 -5.55 -8.37 21.76
N LEU A 109 -5.81 -7.75 20.62
CA LEU A 109 -7.09 -7.80 19.91
C LEU A 109 -7.06 -8.75 18.72
N ALA A 110 -6.01 -8.70 17.91
CA ALA A 110 -5.94 -9.43 16.65
C ALA A 110 -4.50 -9.67 16.19
N ASP A 111 -4.34 -10.77 15.43
CA ASP A 111 -3.13 -11.13 14.70
C ASP A 111 -3.41 -11.00 13.20
N HIS A 112 -2.50 -10.36 12.46
CA HIS A 112 -2.62 -10.17 11.02
C HIS A 112 -1.36 -10.69 10.30
N PRO A 113 -1.49 -11.68 9.39
CA PRO A 113 -0.36 -12.13 8.59
C PRO A 113 -0.03 -11.09 7.52
N VAL A 114 1.22 -10.63 7.47
CA VAL A 114 1.67 -9.65 6.49
C VAL A 114 2.91 -10.17 5.75
N ARG A 115 3.09 -9.76 4.49
CA ARG A 115 4.27 -10.11 3.68
C ARG A 115 5.10 -8.88 3.38
N GLY A 116 6.39 -9.11 3.19
CA GLY A 116 7.35 -8.08 2.82
C GLY A 116 8.02 -7.40 4.02
N GLU A 117 7.91 -8.01 5.20
CA GLU A 117 8.51 -7.57 6.46
C GLU A 117 8.36 -6.05 6.71
N PRO A 118 7.13 -5.53 6.92
CA PRO A 118 6.95 -4.13 7.27
C PRO A 118 7.82 -3.75 8.47
N HIS A 119 8.59 -2.68 8.29
CA HIS A 119 9.52 -2.23 9.31
C HIS A 119 8.86 -1.30 10.33
N ASP A 120 8.01 -0.39 9.86
CA ASP A 120 7.36 0.64 10.67
C ASP A 120 6.04 1.10 10.05
N PHE A 121 5.20 1.76 10.85
CA PHE A 121 3.87 2.23 10.45
C PHE A 121 3.41 3.38 11.35
N ILE A 122 2.52 4.22 10.83
CA ILE A 122 1.84 5.28 11.58
C ILE A 122 0.33 5.07 11.53
N ILE A 123 -0.38 5.50 12.58
CA ILE A 123 -1.83 5.43 12.67
C ILE A 123 -2.37 6.82 12.94
N PHE A 124 -3.26 7.31 12.08
CA PHE A 124 -3.85 8.64 12.21
C PHE A 124 -5.36 8.60 11.90
N LYS A 125 -6.08 9.60 12.42
CA LYS A 125 -7.52 9.77 12.22
C LYS A 125 -7.88 9.97 10.75
N ARG A 126 -8.90 9.24 10.29
CA ARG A 126 -9.40 9.33 8.90
C ARG A 126 -9.72 10.76 8.46
N GLU A 127 -10.16 11.62 9.38
CA GLU A 127 -10.56 13.00 9.08
C GLU A 127 -9.39 13.88 8.61
N LEU A 128 -8.14 13.44 8.84
CA LEU A 128 -6.94 14.13 8.36
C LEU A 128 -6.62 13.83 6.89
N LEU A 129 -7.24 12.80 6.30
CA LEU A 129 -7.01 12.40 4.92
C LEU A 129 -8.24 12.68 4.07
N LYS A 130 -8.01 13.30 2.91
CA LYS A 130 -9.04 13.56 1.89
C LYS A 130 -8.53 13.04 0.54
N PRO A 131 -8.63 11.73 0.27
CA PRO A 131 -8.23 11.17 -1.01
C PRO A 131 -9.09 11.70 -2.15
N LYS A 132 -8.54 11.73 -3.37
CA LYS A 132 -9.33 11.92 -4.59
C LYS A 132 -10.08 10.62 -4.92
N GLN A 133 -11.35 10.71 -5.31
CA GLN A 133 -12.13 9.55 -5.80
C GLN A 133 -11.83 9.23 -7.27
N VAL A 134 -11.57 10.26 -8.07
CA VAL A 134 -11.16 10.18 -9.48
C VAL A 134 -10.08 11.23 -9.77
N TYR A 135 -9.31 11.04 -10.83
CA TYR A 135 -8.34 12.04 -11.29
C TYR A 135 -9.04 13.18 -12.05
N ALA A 136 -8.29 14.20 -12.44
CA ALA A 136 -8.74 15.19 -13.41
C ALA A 136 -8.03 14.95 -14.75
N LEU A 137 -8.74 15.08 -15.89
CA LEU A 137 -8.12 14.83 -17.21
C LEU A 137 -6.94 15.76 -17.48
N ASP A 138 -6.95 16.96 -16.92
CA ASP A 138 -5.87 17.94 -17.01
C ASP A 138 -4.69 17.67 -16.06
N ASP A 139 -4.77 16.66 -15.17
CA ASP A 139 -3.62 16.18 -14.39
C ASP A 139 -2.52 15.60 -15.32
N SER A 140 -2.83 15.27 -16.59
CA SER A 140 -1.87 14.79 -17.59
C SER A 140 -1.86 15.64 -18.87
N PRO A 141 -0.68 16.14 -19.32
CA PRO A 141 -0.59 16.97 -20.53
C PRO A 141 -0.80 16.18 -21.83
N ILE A 142 -0.73 14.85 -21.77
CA ILE A 142 -0.93 13.96 -22.93
C ILE A 142 -2.32 13.31 -22.95
N ALA A 143 -3.22 13.75 -22.07
CA ALA A 143 -4.57 13.21 -22.00
C ALA A 143 -5.34 13.39 -23.30
N ILE A 144 -6.03 12.32 -23.70
CA ILE A 144 -6.91 12.27 -24.87
C ILE A 144 -8.32 12.58 -24.36
N LYS A 145 -8.97 13.65 -24.83
CA LYS A 145 -10.20 14.18 -24.20
C LYS A 145 -11.47 13.66 -24.86
N ASP A 146 -11.39 13.30 -26.14
CA ASP A 146 -12.49 12.73 -26.90
C ASP A 146 -12.04 11.43 -27.59
N PRO A 147 -12.84 10.34 -27.59
CA PRO A 147 -12.53 9.13 -28.33
C PRO A 147 -12.16 9.36 -29.80
N LYS A 148 -12.69 10.42 -30.43
CA LYS A 148 -12.38 10.82 -31.82
C LYS A 148 -10.93 11.23 -32.05
N GLU A 149 -10.19 11.56 -30.99
CA GLU A 149 -8.75 11.85 -31.07
C GLU A 149 -7.89 10.57 -31.10
N SER A 150 -8.50 9.40 -30.97
CA SER A 150 -7.82 8.11 -31.04
C SER A 150 -7.32 7.82 -32.45
N GLY A 151 -6.16 7.19 -32.55
CA GLY A 151 -5.56 6.89 -33.85
C GLY A 151 -4.08 6.54 -33.76
N VAL A 152 -3.50 6.30 -34.93
CA VAL A 152 -2.07 6.00 -35.10
C VAL A 152 -1.41 7.16 -35.83
N PHE A 153 -0.44 7.81 -35.18
CA PHE A 153 0.27 8.96 -35.69
C PHE A 153 1.74 8.58 -35.91
N ARG A 154 2.27 8.86 -37.10
CA ARG A 154 3.60 8.37 -37.51
C ARG A 154 4.53 9.51 -37.87
N GLU A 155 5.71 9.48 -37.28
CA GLU A 155 6.85 10.33 -37.58
C GLU A 155 8.07 9.44 -37.87
N GLY A 156 8.19 8.99 -39.13
CA GLY A 156 9.20 8.01 -39.53
C GLY A 156 9.00 6.65 -38.81
N LYS A 157 9.98 6.26 -37.98
CA LYS A 157 9.94 5.05 -37.14
C LYS A 157 9.23 5.26 -35.81
N LYS A 158 9.02 6.50 -35.38
CA LYS A 158 8.28 6.81 -34.16
C LYS A 158 6.79 6.78 -34.44
N VAL A 159 6.05 6.04 -33.63
CA VAL A 159 4.62 5.86 -33.79
C VAL A 159 3.93 6.15 -32.47
N THR A 160 3.05 7.12 -32.43
CA THR A 160 2.19 7.40 -31.28
C THR A 160 0.82 6.76 -31.54
N VAL A 161 0.42 5.84 -30.67
CA VAL A 161 -0.93 5.27 -30.67
C VAL A 161 -1.71 5.95 -29.55
N LYS A 162 -2.73 6.73 -29.91
CA LYS A 162 -3.67 7.32 -28.96
C LYS A 162 -4.88 6.40 -28.83
N LEU A 163 -5.17 6.00 -27.60
CA LEU A 163 -6.27 5.11 -27.25
C LEU A 163 -7.05 5.69 -26.07
N THR A 164 -8.37 5.60 -26.10
CA THR A 164 -9.19 5.85 -24.92
C THR A 164 -9.86 4.55 -24.47
N SER A 165 -10.20 4.49 -23.20
CA SER A 165 -11.05 3.44 -22.62
C SER A 165 -12.31 4.08 -22.07
N GLN A 166 -13.44 3.46 -22.36
CA GLN A 166 -14.72 3.71 -21.74
C GLN A 166 -15.46 2.38 -21.69
N ALA A 167 -15.75 1.89 -20.49
CA ALA A 167 -16.25 0.52 -20.31
C ALA A 167 -17.46 0.24 -21.22
N PRO A 168 -17.49 -0.88 -21.99
CA PRO A 168 -16.57 -2.02 -21.98
C PRO A 168 -15.57 -2.05 -23.16
N ALA A 169 -15.16 -0.92 -23.75
CA ALA A 169 -14.37 -0.94 -24.98
C ALA A 169 -13.20 0.04 -24.96
N PHE A 170 -12.14 -0.34 -25.67
CA PHE A 170 -11.18 0.62 -26.19
C PHE A 170 -11.74 1.34 -27.43
N SER A 171 -11.29 2.57 -27.68
CA SER A 171 -11.73 3.35 -28.84
C SER A 171 -11.28 2.79 -30.18
N LEU A 172 -10.21 1.98 -30.21
CA LEU A 172 -9.72 1.27 -31.40
C LEU A 172 -9.84 -0.23 -31.19
N ARG A 173 -10.48 -0.92 -32.15
CA ARG A 173 -10.58 -2.40 -32.17
C ARG A 173 -9.28 -3.07 -32.64
N GLU A 174 -8.57 -2.40 -33.55
CA GLU A 174 -7.28 -2.84 -34.07
C GLU A 174 -6.50 -1.63 -34.60
N PHE A 175 -5.17 -1.77 -34.66
CA PHE A 175 -4.28 -0.84 -35.35
C PHE A 175 -3.07 -1.58 -35.91
N LYS A 176 -2.46 -1.04 -36.98
CA LYS A 176 -1.36 -1.69 -37.69
C LYS A 176 -0.05 -0.95 -37.45
N LEU A 177 0.97 -1.71 -37.10
CA LEU A 177 2.35 -1.26 -36.90
C LEU A 177 3.27 -1.95 -37.91
N LYS A 178 4.48 -1.40 -38.07
CA LYS A 178 5.57 -2.03 -38.83
C LYS A 178 6.57 -2.61 -37.86
N LYS A 179 7.14 -3.76 -38.22
CA LYS A 179 8.25 -4.34 -37.47
C LYS A 179 9.39 -3.32 -37.35
N GLY A 180 9.84 -3.06 -36.13
CA GLY A 180 10.90 -2.09 -35.81
C GLY A 180 10.43 -0.67 -35.57
N ASP A 181 9.11 -0.41 -35.51
CA ASP A 181 8.58 0.86 -35.02
C ASP A 181 8.90 1.04 -33.53
N GLU A 182 9.25 2.27 -33.14
CA GLU A 182 9.28 2.72 -31.75
C GLU A 182 7.89 3.27 -31.42
N VAL A 183 7.11 2.49 -30.69
CA VAL A 183 5.70 2.74 -30.43
C VAL A 183 5.51 3.32 -29.05
N THR A 184 4.93 4.51 -28.96
CA THR A 184 4.40 5.07 -27.72
C THR A 184 2.89 4.91 -27.70
N LEU A 185 2.40 4.01 -26.87
CA LEU A 185 0.98 3.82 -26.63
C LEU A 185 0.54 4.71 -25.48
N ILE A 186 -0.43 5.59 -25.74
CA ILE A 186 -1.06 6.48 -24.76
C ILE A 186 -2.49 6.00 -24.53
N LEU A 187 -2.83 5.70 -23.28
CA LEU A 187 -4.17 5.29 -22.88
C LEU A 187 -4.74 6.28 -21.86
N THR A 188 -5.88 6.87 -22.20
CA THR A 188 -6.69 7.69 -21.28
C THR A 188 -7.98 6.95 -20.91
N ASN A 189 -8.30 6.87 -19.62
CA ASN A 189 -9.59 6.39 -19.14
C ASN A 189 -10.58 7.56 -19.09
N LEU A 190 -11.68 7.49 -19.85
CA LEU A 190 -12.70 8.53 -19.93
C LEU A 190 -13.90 8.30 -19.00
N ASP A 191 -13.92 7.19 -18.28
CA ASP A 191 -14.92 6.95 -17.25
C ASP A 191 -14.75 7.91 -16.08
N LYS A 192 -15.89 8.30 -15.51
CA LYS A 192 -16.01 9.30 -14.43
C LYS A 192 -16.52 8.70 -13.13
N VAL A 193 -16.66 7.38 -13.09
CA VAL A 193 -17.18 6.64 -11.94
C VAL A 193 -15.99 6.19 -11.10
N GLU A 194 -16.05 6.47 -9.80
CA GLU A 194 -15.06 5.99 -8.82
C GLU A 194 -14.88 4.47 -8.95
N ASP A 195 -13.65 3.99 -8.77
CA ASP A 195 -13.26 2.57 -8.83
C ASP A 195 -13.45 1.90 -10.21
N LEU A 196 -13.85 2.64 -11.25
CA LEU A 196 -13.97 2.11 -12.61
C LEU A 196 -12.63 2.13 -13.35
N THR A 197 -11.68 1.36 -12.81
CA THR A 197 -10.31 1.25 -13.30
C THR A 197 -10.23 0.29 -14.47
N HIS A 198 -9.54 0.73 -15.54
CA HIS A 198 -9.15 -0.13 -16.65
C HIS A 198 -7.72 -0.61 -16.49
N GLY A 199 -7.40 -1.67 -17.19
CA GLY A 199 -6.04 -2.13 -17.40
C GLY A 199 -5.75 -2.24 -18.87
N ILE A 200 -4.48 -2.48 -19.19
CA ILE A 200 -4.07 -2.85 -20.54
C ILE A 200 -2.90 -3.80 -20.46
N ALA A 201 -2.97 -4.90 -21.19
CA ALA A 201 -1.86 -5.81 -21.36
C ALA A 201 -1.59 -6.12 -22.83
N ILE A 202 -0.30 -6.25 -23.17
CA ILE A 202 0.18 -6.81 -24.43
C ILE A 202 1.17 -7.92 -24.07
N PRO A 203 0.72 -9.17 -23.87
CA PRO A 203 1.52 -10.21 -23.21
C PRO A 203 2.86 -10.50 -23.86
N LYS A 204 2.91 -10.53 -25.20
CA LYS A 204 4.15 -10.83 -25.94
C LYS A 204 5.21 -9.73 -25.82
N TYR A 205 4.82 -8.54 -25.41
CA TYR A 205 5.73 -7.42 -25.16
C TYR A 205 6.00 -7.19 -23.67
N ASN A 206 5.47 -8.04 -22.77
CA ASN A 206 5.57 -7.88 -21.32
C ASN A 206 5.12 -6.48 -20.85
N ILE A 207 4.06 -5.97 -21.46
CA ILE A 207 3.47 -4.67 -21.13
C ILE A 207 2.21 -4.93 -20.34
N GLN A 208 2.13 -4.33 -19.15
CA GLN A 208 0.90 -4.25 -18.37
C GLN A 208 0.89 -3.00 -17.49
N PHE A 209 -0.20 -2.26 -17.49
CA PHE A 209 -0.46 -1.19 -16.50
C PHE A 209 -1.96 -0.94 -16.33
N ILE A 210 -2.33 -0.31 -15.21
CA ILE A 210 -3.70 0.14 -14.92
C ILE A 210 -3.86 1.63 -15.18
N VAL A 211 -5.07 2.05 -15.57
CA VAL A 211 -5.45 3.46 -15.77
C VAL A 211 -6.77 3.71 -15.05
N ASN A 212 -6.70 4.46 -13.95
CA ASN A 212 -7.85 4.82 -13.12
C ASN A 212 -8.75 5.85 -13.82
N PRO A 213 -9.98 6.08 -13.35
CA PRO A 213 -10.89 7.08 -13.92
C PRO A 213 -10.22 8.45 -14.12
N LEU A 214 -10.26 8.95 -15.36
CA LEU A 214 -9.66 10.22 -15.81
C LEU A 214 -8.13 10.28 -15.76
N GLU A 215 -7.45 9.16 -15.49
CA GLU A 215 -5.99 9.05 -15.57
C GLU A 215 -5.55 8.84 -17.02
N THR A 216 -4.32 9.26 -17.34
CA THR A 216 -3.64 8.92 -18.59
C THR A 216 -2.26 8.35 -18.30
N LYS A 217 -1.95 7.21 -18.88
CA LYS A 217 -0.60 6.62 -18.85
C LYS A 217 -0.13 6.27 -20.25
N SER A 218 1.18 6.10 -20.37
CA SER A 218 1.80 5.68 -21.62
C SER A 218 2.92 4.70 -21.38
N VAL A 219 3.19 3.89 -22.40
CA VAL A 219 4.35 3.00 -22.47
C VAL A 219 4.98 3.11 -23.84
N THR A 220 6.31 3.09 -23.89
CA THR A 220 7.06 3.04 -25.15
C THR A 220 7.73 1.68 -25.28
N PHE A 221 7.58 1.05 -26.44
CA PHE A 221 8.17 -0.25 -26.75
C PHE A 221 8.54 -0.34 -28.23
N THR A 222 9.45 -1.25 -28.58
CA THR A 222 9.74 -1.55 -29.97
C THR A 222 8.84 -2.67 -30.45
N ALA A 223 8.11 -2.46 -31.55
CA ALA A 223 7.32 -3.52 -32.19
C ALA A 223 8.26 -4.44 -33.00
N ASP A 224 9.08 -5.24 -32.35
CA ASP A 224 10.14 -6.05 -32.96
C ASP A 224 9.69 -7.43 -33.46
N LEU A 225 8.46 -7.84 -33.14
CA LEU A 225 7.89 -9.13 -33.57
C LEU A 225 6.84 -8.93 -34.67
N PRO A 226 6.88 -9.70 -35.79
CA PRO A 226 5.80 -9.73 -36.76
C PRO A 226 4.64 -10.61 -36.29
N GLY A 227 3.40 -10.22 -36.59
CA GLY A 227 2.21 -11.03 -36.31
C GLY A 227 1.03 -10.22 -35.80
N VAL A 228 0.03 -10.93 -35.28
CA VAL A 228 -1.12 -10.35 -34.57
C VAL A 228 -0.87 -10.48 -33.08
N PHE A 229 -0.97 -9.36 -32.36
CA PHE A 229 -0.79 -9.30 -30.92
C PHE A 229 -2.05 -8.75 -30.30
N TRP A 230 -2.66 -9.53 -29.41
CA TRP A 230 -3.82 -9.09 -28.66
C TRP A 230 -3.42 -8.09 -27.59
N MET A 231 -4.28 -7.10 -27.45
CA MET A 231 -4.27 -6.09 -26.41
C MET A 231 -5.64 -6.17 -25.75
N TYR A 232 -5.68 -6.29 -24.43
CA TYR A 232 -6.94 -6.49 -23.70
C TYR A 232 -6.91 -5.80 -22.33
N CYS A 233 -8.09 -5.55 -21.78
CA CYS A 233 -8.23 -4.99 -20.43
C CYS A 233 -7.95 -6.05 -19.34
N THR A 234 -6.99 -5.78 -18.46
CA THR A 234 -6.66 -6.70 -17.35
C THR A 234 -7.55 -6.54 -16.13
N ASN A 235 -8.35 -5.49 -16.06
CA ASN A 235 -9.19 -5.17 -14.92
C ASN A 235 -10.65 -5.50 -15.24
N PHE A 236 -11.35 -6.08 -14.27
CA PHE A 236 -12.77 -6.35 -14.40
C PHE A 236 -13.55 -5.03 -14.29
N CYS A 237 -13.66 -4.30 -15.40
CA CYS A 237 -14.29 -2.98 -15.45
C CYS A 237 -15.77 -3.04 -15.89
N HIS A 238 -16.22 -4.16 -16.44
CA HIS A 238 -17.59 -4.35 -16.92
C HIS A 238 -17.93 -5.85 -17.01
N ALA A 239 -19.22 -6.18 -17.08
CA ALA A 239 -19.67 -7.55 -17.36
C ALA A 239 -19.15 -8.14 -18.68
N LEU A 240 -18.64 -7.28 -19.58
CA LEU A 240 -18.08 -7.64 -20.89
C LEU A 240 -16.56 -7.36 -20.93
N HIS A 241 -15.88 -7.49 -19.79
CA HIS A 241 -14.44 -7.17 -19.73
C HIS A 241 -13.57 -8.16 -20.52
N LEU A 242 -14.04 -9.39 -20.76
CA LEU A 242 -13.31 -10.39 -21.53
C LEU A 242 -13.29 -10.02 -23.02
N GLU A 243 -14.26 -9.24 -23.48
CA GLU A 243 -14.42 -8.75 -24.85
C GLU A 243 -13.76 -7.38 -25.08
N MET A 244 -13.14 -6.79 -24.05
CA MET A 244 -12.51 -5.46 -24.08
C MET A 244 -11.08 -5.47 -24.57
#